data_AF-A0A2Z2MT35-F1
#
_entry.id   AF-A0A2Z2MT35-F1
#
_cell.length_a   1.000
_cell.length_b   1.000
_cell.length_c   1.000
_cell.angle_alpha   90.00
_cell.angle_beta   90.00
_cell.angle_gamma   90.00
#
_symmetry.space_group_name_H-M   'P 1'
#
loop_
_entity.id
_entity.type
_entity.pdbx_description
1 polymer ?
#
loop_
_entity_poly.entity_id
_entity_poly.type
_entity_poly.pdbx_seq_one_letter_code
_entity_poly.pdbx_strand_id
1 'polypeptide(L)' 'MRTDDLSRLIIFVGLVVLGGLFFFGFLLFALVFIAIAIVLFLGFYAYIRLKLWWRKRHPPKELESPEDYL' A
#
# COMPACT_ATOMS: atom_id res chain seq x y z
N MET A 1 -20.04 -38.36 31.97
CA MET A 1 -19.31 -37.81 30.80
C MET A 1 -20.32 -37.50 29.72
N ARG A 2 -20.64 -36.23 29.38
CA ARG A 2 -21.10 -35.91 28.01
C ARG A 2 -21.44 -34.45 27.69
N THR A 3 -21.91 -33.63 28.62
CA THR A 3 -22.40 -32.28 28.26
C THR A 3 -21.31 -31.24 28.35
N ASP A 4 -20.54 -31.24 29.43
CA ASP A 4 -19.56 -30.18 29.70
C ASP A 4 -18.36 -30.25 28.74
N ASP A 5 -17.95 -31.46 28.38
CA ASP A 5 -16.89 -31.68 27.38
C ASP A 5 -17.33 -31.22 25.98
N LEU A 6 -18.60 -31.43 25.65
CA LEU A 6 -19.17 -31.07 24.35
C LEU A 6 -19.35 -29.54 24.25
N SER A 7 -19.78 -28.88 25.32
CA SER A 7 -19.82 -27.41 25.40
C SER A 7 -18.43 -26.78 25.28
N ARG A 8 -17.42 -27.35 25.96
CA ARG A 8 -16.02 -26.88 25.84
C ARG A 8 -15.46 -27.06 24.43
N LEU A 9 -15.76 -28.20 23.80
CA LEU A 9 -15.37 -28.46 22.42
C LEU A 9 -16.01 -27.45 21.46
N ILE A 10 -17.31 -27.17 21.60
CA ILE A 10 -18.01 -26.17 20.78
C ILE A 10 -17.39 -24.79 20.93
N ILE A 11 -17.11 -24.36 22.16
CA ILE A 11 -16.48 -23.06 22.43
C ILE A 11 -15.08 -23.00 21.79
N PHE A 12 -14.29 -24.07 21.94
CA PHE A 12 -12.96 -24.14 21.34
C PHE A 12 -13.02 -24.05 19.81
N VAL A 13 -13.88 -24.84 19.17
CA VAL A 13 -14.07 -24.80 17.71
C VAL A 13 -14.54 -23.42 17.26
N GLY A 14 -15.48 -22.80 18.00
CA GLY A 14 -15.95 -21.44 17.74
C GLY A 14 -14.81 -20.42 17.79
N LEU A 15 -13.93 -20.50 18.79
CA LEU A 15 -12.76 -19.62 18.90
C LEU A 15 -11.74 -19.85 17.78
N VAL A 16 -11.52 -21.10 17.37
CA VAL A 16 -10.62 -21.42 16.25
C VAL A 16 -11.17 -20.86 14.94
N VAL A 17 -12.46 -21.04 14.67
CA VAL A 17 -13.11 -20.48 13.47
C VAL A 17 -13.05 -18.96 13.48
N LEU A 18 -13.35 -18.33 14.62
CA LEU A 18 -13.30 -16.88 14.76
C LEU A 18 -11.88 -16.36 14.56
N GLY A 19 -10.88 -16.97 15.22
CA GLY A 19 -9.48 -16.62 15.07
C GLY A 19 -8.99 -16.80 13.64
N GLY A 20 -9.38 -17.90 12.98
CA GLY A 20 -9.10 -18.13 11.56
C GLY A 20 -9.70 -17.04 10.69
N LEU A 21 -10.97 -16.70 10.88
CA LEU A 21 -11.66 -15.68 10.09
C LEU A 21 -10.98 -14.30 10.23
N PHE A 22 -10.63 -13.91 11.46
CA PHE A 22 -9.89 -12.67 11.70
C PHE A 22 -8.50 -12.69 11.06
N PHE A 23 -7.77 -13.81 11.19
CA PHE A 23 -6.45 -13.95 10.60
C PHE A 23 -6.47 -13.85 9.07
N PHE A 24 -7.36 -14.61 8.41
CA PHE A 24 -7.50 -14.56 6.96
C PHE A 24 -8.03 -13.21 6.47
N GLY A 25 -9.01 -12.62 7.17
CA GLY A 25 -9.51 -11.29 6.86
C GLY A 25 -8.42 -10.23 6.95
N PHE A 26 -7.62 -10.27 8.02
CA PHE A 26 -6.46 -9.39 8.18
C PHE A 26 -5.42 -9.62 7.08
N LEU A 27 -5.13 -10.87 6.72
CA LEU A 27 -4.17 -11.21 5.68
C LEU A 27 -4.59 -10.65 4.32
N LEU A 28 -5.88 -10.78 3.96
CA LEU A 28 -6.42 -10.19 2.73
C LEU A 28 -6.31 -8.66 2.76
N PHE A 29 -6.63 -8.03 3.88
CA PHE A 29 -6.50 -6.59 4.03
C PHE A 29 -5.05 -6.13 3.88
N ALA A 30 -4.10 -6.83 4.50
CA ALA A 30 -2.68 -6.57 4.38
C ALA A 30 -2.19 -6.70 2.92
N LEU A 31 -2.63 -7.75 2.20
CA LEU A 31 -2.31 -7.93 0.78
C LEU A 31 -2.81 -6.78 -0.08
N VAL A 32 -4.06 -6.35 0.12
CA VAL A 32 -4.64 -5.20 -0.60
C VAL A 32 -3.84 -3.94 -0.29
N PHE A 33 -3.49 -3.71 0.97
CA PHE A 33 -2.71 -2.54 1.37
C PHE A 33 -1.31 -2.53 0.72
N ILE A 34 -0.64 -3.68 0.67
CA ILE A 34 0.64 -3.84 -0.02
C ILE A 34 0.48 -3.56 -1.52
N ALA A 35 -0.57 -4.08 -2.16
CA ALA A 35 -0.83 -3.82 -3.57
C ALA A 35 -1.03 -2.32 -3.85
N ILE A 36 -1.80 -1.62 -3.02
CA ILE A 36 -1.99 -0.16 -3.12
C ILE A 36 -0.65 0.57 -2.94
N ALA A 37 0.13 0.19 -1.92
CA ALA A 37 1.43 0.80 -1.67
C ALA A 37 2.39 0.63 -2.87
N ILE A 38 2.39 -0.54 -3.50
CA ILE A 38 3.17 -0.82 -4.70
C ILE A 38 2.72 0.08 -5.87
N VAL A 39 1.42 0.20 -6.10
CA VAL A 39 0.87 1.06 -7.16
C VAL A 39 1.27 2.53 -6.94
N LEU A 40 1.13 3.03 -5.71
CA LEU A 40 1.54 4.40 -5.36
C LEU A 40 3.05 4.60 -5.54
N PHE A 41 3.85 3.64 -5.10
CA PHE A 41 5.30 3.69 -5.25
C PHE A 41 5.73 3.70 -6.73
N LEU A 42 5.15 2.83 -7.55
CA LEU A 42 5.39 2.80 -9.00
C LEU A 42 4.95 4.09 -9.68
N GLY A 43 3.77 4.61 -9.33
CA GLY A 43 3.28 5.88 -9.85
C GLY A 43 4.21 7.05 -9.51
N PHE A 44 4.67 7.11 -8.26
CA PHE A 44 5.61 8.14 -7.82
C PHE A 44 6.98 8.01 -8.49
N TYR A 45 7.49 6.77 -8.60
CA TYR A 45 8.74 6.50 -9.30
C TYR A 45 8.68 6.91 -10.77
N ALA A 46 7.60 6.56 -11.46
CA ALA A 46 7.35 6.95 -12.85
C ALA A 46 7.26 8.48 -12.98
N TYR A 47 6.55 9.14 -12.07
CA TYR A 47 6.45 10.60 -12.03
C TYR A 47 7.81 11.28 -11.89
N ILE A 48 8.64 10.82 -10.93
CA ILE A 48 9.99 11.36 -10.73
C ILE A 48 10.83 11.15 -12.00
N ARG A 49 10.82 9.95 -12.57
CA ARG A 49 11.60 9.65 -13.78
C ARG A 49 11.15 10.50 -14.97
N LEU A 50 9.85 10.69 -15.14
CA LEU A 50 9.29 11.55 -16.19
C LEU A 50 9.69 13.01 -15.97
N LYS A 51 9.57 13.52 -14.74
CA LYS A 51 9.95 14.90 -14.39
C LYS A 51 11.43 15.17 -14.63
N LEU A 52 12.31 14.23 -14.23
CA LEU A 52 13.75 14.31 -14.50
C LEU A 52 14.06 14.24 -16.00
N TRP A 53 13.39 13.34 -16.73
CA TRP A 53 13.55 13.25 -18.18
C TRP A 53 13.12 14.54 -18.88
N TRP A 54 11.99 15.12 -18.49
CA TRP A 54 11.48 16.36 -19.04
C TRP A 54 12.42 17.54 -18.77
N ARG A 55 12.97 17.65 -17.56
CA ARG A 55 13.95 18.70 -17.21
C ARG A 55 15.28 18.57 -17.97
N LYS A 56 15.67 17.36 -18.37
CA LYS A 56 16.84 17.16 -19.24
C LYS A 56 16.57 17.59 -20.68
N ARG A 57 15.33 17.40 -21.15
CA ARG A 57 14.94 17.69 -22.55
C ARG A 57 14.51 19.14 -22.75
N HIS A 58 13.94 19.75 -21.72
CA HIS A 58 13.60 21.16 -21.63
C HIS A 58 14.28 21.71 -20.38
N PRO A 59 15.56 22.10 -20.47
CA PRO A 59 16.18 22.86 -19.40
C PRO A 59 15.30 24.08 -19.12
N PRO A 60 15.04 24.42 -17.85
CA PRO A 60 14.30 25.64 -17.54
C PRO A 60 15.02 26.79 -18.23
N LYS A 61 14.26 27.63 -18.95
CA LYS A 61 14.82 28.87 -19.50
C LYS A 61 15.53 29.58 -18.35
N GLU A 62 16.80 29.91 -18.56
CA GLU A 62 17.48 30.84 -17.68
C GLU A 62 16.61 32.09 -17.63
N LEU A 63 16.29 32.54 -16.41
CA LEU A 63 15.59 33.80 -16.23
C LEU A 63 16.47 34.85 -16.90
N GLU A 64 15.96 35.47 -17.98
CA GLU A 64 16.63 36.59 -18.65
C GLU A 64 17.03 37.57 -17.55
N SER A 65 18.34 37.77 -17.42
CA SER A 65 18.84 38.71 -16.44
C SER A 65 18.39 40.10 -16.89
N PRO A 66 18.19 41.05 -15.97
CA PRO A 66 17.91 42.44 -16.35
C PRO A 66 18.94 43.02 -17.34
N GLU A 67 20.12 42.42 -17.42
CA GLU A 67 21.25 42.79 -18.27
C GLU A 67 21.05 42.38 -19.74
N ASP A 68 20.16 41.41 -20.03
CA ASP A 68 19.85 40.93 -21.39
C ASP A 68 18.88 41.88 -22.15
N TYR A 69 18.32 42.88 -21.45
CA TYR A 69 17.41 43.89 -22.00
C TYR A 69 18.06 45.27 -22.25
N LEU A 70 19.38 45.38 -22.08
CA LEU A 70 20.19 46.57 -22.36
C LEU A 70 20.92 46.47 -23.70
#